data_AF-A0A7T6Z5H3-F1
#
_entry.id   AF-A0A7T6Z5H3-F1
#
_cell.length_a   1.000
_cell.length_b   1.000
_cell.length_c   1.000
_cell.angle_alpha   90.00
_cell.angle_beta   90.00
_cell.angle_gamma   90.00
#
_symmetry.space_group_name_H-M   'P 1'
#
loop_
_entity.id
_entity.type
_entity.pdbx_description
1 polymer ?
#
loop_
_entity_poly.entity_id
_entity_poly.type
_entity_poly.pdbx_seq_one_letter_code
_entity_poly.pdbx_strand_id
1 'polypeptide(L)'
;MDQFTLLTFFNPIITLILGFIISNIFGRKKVQWIIGIAVTVLFFFLIVMINDLNLSDGQTWVYFSLYVITMLIGMVVAITTRKYRYNSNA
;
A
#
# COMPACT_ATOMS: atom_id res chain seq x y z
N MET A 1 -10.59 21.04 8.52
CA MET A 1 -10.81 19.63 8.88
C MET A 1 -9.49 19.11 9.42
N ASP A 2 -9.53 18.57 10.63
CA ASP A 2 -8.35 18.30 11.43
C ASP A 2 -7.46 17.22 10.81
N GLN A 3 -6.16 17.43 10.94
CA GLN A 3 -5.11 16.44 10.69
C GLN A 3 -5.38 15.09 11.41
N PHE A 4 -6.24 15.09 12.44
CA PHE A 4 -6.78 13.92 13.13
C PHE A 4 -7.63 13.02 12.23
N THR A 5 -8.48 13.56 11.37
CA THR A 5 -9.29 12.77 10.43
C THR A 5 -8.36 12.02 9.46
N LEU A 6 -7.28 12.69 9.05
CA LEU A 6 -6.29 12.16 8.14
C LEU A 6 -5.50 10.98 8.73
N LEU A 7 -5.17 11.07 10.02
CA LEU A 7 -4.47 10.01 10.77
C LEU A 7 -5.38 8.85 11.21
N THR A 8 -6.67 9.11 11.44
CA THR A 8 -7.59 8.09 11.97
C THR A 8 -7.93 7.04 10.91
N PHE A 9 -8.08 7.46 9.66
CA PHE A 9 -8.48 6.56 8.57
C PHE A 9 -7.29 5.96 7.83
N PHE A 10 -6.17 6.68 7.73
CA PHE A 10 -4.97 6.19 7.07
C PHE A 10 -4.17 5.26 7.99
N ASN A 11 -4.16 3.97 7.67
CA ASN A 11 -3.35 2.97 8.38
C ASN A 11 -2.14 2.54 7.53
N PRO A 12 -0.98 3.24 7.65
CA PRO A 12 0.20 2.95 6.84
C PRO A 12 0.79 1.57 7.16
N ILE A 13 0.63 1.07 8.39
CA ILE A 13 1.19 -0.21 8.83
C ILE A 13 0.55 -1.37 8.05
N ILE A 14 -0.79 -1.40 7.97
CA ILE A 14 -1.51 -2.44 7.20
C ILE A 14 -1.08 -2.40 5.73
N THR A 15 -0.94 -1.20 5.18
CA THR A 15 -0.58 -0.98 3.78
C THR A 15 0.85 -1.44 3.48
N LEU A 16 1.79 -1.21 4.40
CA LEU A 16 3.17 -1.70 4.32
C LEU A 16 3.23 -3.22 4.36
N ILE A 17 2.48 -3.85 5.28
CA ILE A 17 2.42 -5.31 5.42
C ILE A 17 1.86 -5.93 4.14
N LEU A 18 0.79 -5.37 3.57
CA LEU A 18 0.23 -5.80 2.28
C LEU A 18 1.26 -5.71 1.15
N GLY A 19 1.96 -4.57 1.03
CA GLY A 19 3.02 -4.39 0.04
C GLY A 19 4.15 -5.42 0.19
N PHE A 20 4.52 -5.75 1.43
CA PHE A 20 5.52 -6.76 1.74
C PHE A 20 5.06 -8.17 1.37
N ILE A 21 3.83 -8.56 1.73
CA ILE A 21 3.25 -9.88 1.41
C ILE A 21 3.15 -10.08 -0.11
N ILE A 22 2.60 -9.10 -0.83
CA ILE A 22 2.47 -9.17 -2.30
C ILE A 22 3.86 -9.32 -2.93
N SER A 23 4.84 -8.57 -2.44
CA SER A 23 6.22 -8.67 -2.91
C SER A 23 6.89 -10.02 -2.61
N ASN A 24 6.47 -10.67 -1.52
CA ASN A 24 7.03 -11.95 -1.14
C ASN A 24 6.37 -13.15 -1.86
N ILE A 25 5.09 -13.06 -2.21
CA ILE A 25 4.36 -14.16 -2.86
C ILE A 25 4.67 -14.24 -4.36
N PHE A 26 4.73 -13.09 -5.05
CA PHE A 26 4.85 -13.09 -6.51
C PHE A 26 6.32 -12.96 -6.94
N GLY A 27 6.92 -14.07 -7.38
CA GLY A 27 8.30 -14.07 -7.90
C GLY A 27 8.46 -13.36 -9.26
N ARG A 28 7.38 -13.19 -10.03
CA ARG A 28 7.41 -12.48 -11.33
C ARG A 28 7.18 -10.99 -11.12
N LYS A 29 8.26 -10.20 -11.31
CA LYS A 29 8.27 -8.73 -11.14
C LYS A 29 7.05 -8.05 -11.76
N LYS A 30 6.72 -8.28 -13.04
CA LYS A 30 5.60 -7.59 -13.71
C LYS A 30 4.23 -7.88 -13.08
N VAL A 31 3.97 -9.13 -12.70
CA VAL A 31 2.68 -9.56 -12.13
C VAL A 31 2.51 -9.01 -10.71
N GLN A 32 3.60 -8.95 -9.95
CA GLN A 32 3.63 -8.39 -8.60
C GLN A 32 3.16 -6.92 -8.57
N TRP A 33 3.61 -6.10 -9.52
CA TRP A 33 3.20 -4.69 -9.61
C TRP A 33 1.72 -4.53 -9.92
N ILE A 34 1.20 -5.31 -10.87
CA ILE A 34 -0.21 -5.27 -11.28
C ILE A 34 -1.13 -5.70 -10.12
N ILE A 35 -0.81 -6.82 -9.47
CA ILE A 35 -1.57 -7.33 -8.32
C ILE A 35 -1.49 -6.34 -7.16
N GLY A 36 -0.31 -5.77 -6.94
CA GLY A 36 -0.12 -4.68 -6.00
C GLY A 36 -1.12 -3.55 -6.17
N ILE A 37 -1.11 -2.93 -7.36
CA ILE A 37 -1.97 -1.79 -7.65
C ILE A 37 -3.45 -2.18 -7.51
N ALA A 38 -3.84 -3.36 -8.03
CA ALA A 38 -5.21 -3.85 -7.92
C ALA A 38 -5.66 -4.01 -6.45
N VAL A 39 -4.83 -4.60 -5.60
CA VAL A 39 -5.12 -4.79 -4.17
C VAL A 39 -5.19 -3.45 -3.44
N THR A 40 -4.29 -2.50 -3.75
CA THR A 40 -4.32 -1.16 -3.14
C THR A 40 -5.59 -0.40 -3.52
N VAL A 41 -6.03 -0.49 -4.78
CA VAL A 41 -7.27 0.14 -5.24
C VAL A 41 -8.48 -0.50 -4.55
N LEU A 42 -8.56 -1.83 -4.48
CA LEU A 42 -9.64 -2.53 -3.77
C LEU A 42 -9.67 -2.18 -2.28
N PHE A 43 -8.51 -2.14 -1.64
CA PHE A 43 -8.39 -1.77 -0.23
C PHE A 43 -8.83 -0.32 0.01
N PHE A 44 -8.45 0.59 -0.89
CA PHE A 44 -8.92 1.97 -0.84
C PHE A 44 -10.44 2.07 -0.97
N PHE A 45 -11.05 1.38 -1.94
CA PHE A 45 -12.51 1.37 -2.08
C PHE A 45 -13.22 0.80 -0.84
N LEU A 46 -12.63 -0.22 -0.21
CA LEU A 46 -13.14 -0.80 1.03
C LEU A 46 -13.06 0.20 2.20
N ILE A 47 -11.97 0.96 2.32
CA ILE A 47 -11.84 2.05 3.29
C ILE A 47 -12.90 3.14 3.02
N VAL A 48 -13.07 3.54 1.75
CA VAL A 48 -14.07 4.54 1.34
C VAL A 48 -15.47 4.10 1.73
N MET A 49 -15.84 2.83 1.48
CA MET A 49 -17.15 2.29 1.85
C MET A 49 -17.36 2.21 3.37
N ILE A 50 -16.38 1.67 4.12
CA ILE A 50 -16.52 1.48 5.57
C ILE A 50 -16.65 2.82 6.31
N ASN A 51 -15.95 3.86 5.81
CA ASN A 51 -15.90 5.17 6.44
C ASN A 51 -16.84 6.20 5.79
N ASP A 52 -17.71 5.75 4.87
CA ASP A 52 -18.68 6.58 4.15
C ASP A 52 -18.05 7.86 3.55
N LEU A 53 -16.87 7.69 2.94
CA LEU A 53 -16.09 8.80 2.38
C LEU A 53 -16.65 9.19 1.00
N ASN A 54 -16.70 10.50 0.74
CA ASN A 54 -17.20 10.99 -0.52
C ASN A 54 -16.11 10.97 -1.61
N LEU A 55 -16.36 10.27 -2.72
CA LEU A 55 -15.45 10.22 -3.87
C LEU A 55 -15.35 11.55 -4.64
N SER A 56 -16.28 12.47 -4.47
CA SER A 56 -16.19 13.82 -5.05
C SER A 56 -15.31 14.76 -4.23
N ASP A 57 -14.92 14.38 -3.01
CA ASP A 57 -14.03 15.17 -2.17
C ASP A 57 -12.56 14.92 -2.57
N GLY A 58 -11.82 16.00 -2.82
CA GLY A 58 -10.39 15.94 -3.11
C GLY A 58 -9.57 15.28 -2.00
N GLN A 59 -10.01 15.37 -0.74
CA GLN A 59 -9.33 14.71 0.38
C GLN A 59 -9.35 13.18 0.28
N THR A 60 -10.42 12.61 -0.27
CA THR A 60 -10.55 11.16 -0.50
C THR A 60 -9.46 10.65 -1.44
N TRP A 61 -9.11 11.45 -2.45
CA TRP A 61 -8.03 11.15 -3.38
C TRP A 61 -6.63 11.35 -2.79
N VAL A 62 -6.49 12.23 -1.80
CA VAL A 62 -5.24 12.34 -1.01
C VAL A 62 -5.01 11.05 -0.22
N TYR A 63 -6.04 10.45 0.38
CA TYR A 63 -5.91 9.14 1.02
C TYR A 63 -5.45 8.06 0.05
N PHE A 64 -6.05 8.00 -1.15
CA PHE A 64 -5.62 7.06 -2.18
C PHE A 64 -4.14 7.21 -2.51
N SER A 65 -3.69 8.46 -2.71
CA SER A 65 -2.30 8.76 -3.03
C SER A 65 -1.35 8.32 -1.91
N LEU A 66 -1.71 8.55 -0.65
CA LEU A 66 -0.95 8.09 0.50
C LEU A 66 -0.89 6.56 0.55
N TYR A 67 -2.00 5.85 0.35
CA TYR A 67 -2.01 4.38 0.30
C TYR A 67 -1.10 3.84 -0.81
N VAL A 68 -1.13 4.44 -2.00
CA VAL A 68 -0.25 4.07 -3.12
C VAL A 68 1.22 4.29 -2.74
N ILE A 69 1.59 5.46 -2.23
CA ILE A 69 2.98 5.75 -1.81
C ILE A 69 3.46 4.75 -0.76
N THR A 70 2.63 4.45 0.24
CA THR A 70 3.01 3.55 1.33
C THR A 70 3.19 2.12 0.84
N MET A 71 2.31 1.67 -0.06
CA MET A 71 2.45 0.36 -0.70
C MET A 71 3.74 0.27 -1.53
N LEU A 72 4.07 1.32 -2.30
CA LEU A 72 5.32 1.38 -3.06
C LEU A 72 6.54 1.26 -2.16
N ILE A 73 6.54 1.97 -1.03
CA ILE A 73 7.59 1.85 0.00
C ILE A 73 7.68 0.41 0.51
N GLY A 74 6.55 -0.22 0.87
CA GLY A 74 6.52 -1.61 1.33
C GLY A 74 7.08 -2.60 0.30
N MET A 75 6.77 -2.42 -0.98
CA MET A 75 7.33 -3.22 -2.07
C MET A 75 8.83 -3.02 -2.24
N VAL A 76 9.32 -1.78 -2.22
CA VAL A 76 10.74 -1.45 -2.35
C VAL A 76 11.54 -2.02 -1.17
N VAL A 77 11.03 -1.88 0.06
CA VAL A 77 11.63 -2.46 1.25
C VAL A 77 11.73 -3.98 1.08
N ALA A 78 10.64 -4.66 0.72
CA ALA A 78 10.64 -6.11 0.52
C ALA A 78 11.64 -6.59 -0.54
N ILE A 79 11.76 -5.87 -1.66
CA ILE A 79 12.76 -6.16 -2.71
C ILE A 79 14.17 -6.00 -2.16
N THR A 80 14.40 -4.91 -1.42
CA THR A 80 15.70 -4.58 -0.83
C THR A 80 16.10 -5.61 0.22
N THR A 81 15.20 -5.98 1.13
CA THR A 81 15.43 -7.01 2.16
C THR A 81 15.75 -8.37 1.53
N ARG A 82 15.07 -8.75 0.43
CA ARG A 82 15.43 -9.96 -0.33
C ARG A 82 16.86 -9.89 -0.89
N LYS A 83 17.23 -8.76 -1.48
CA LYS A 83 18.57 -8.56 -2.05
C LYS A 83 19.67 -8.70 -0.99
N TYR A 84 19.47 -8.12 0.19
CA TYR A 84 20.43 -8.26 1.30
C TYR A 84 20.47 -9.68 1.89
N ARG A 85 19.33 -10.37 2.00
CA ARG A 85 19.28 -11.76 2.50
C ARG A 85 20.00 -12.75 1.58
N TYR A 86 20.00 -12.53 0.27
CA TYR A 86 20.77 -13.36 -0.66
C TYR A 86 22.27 -13.04 -0.65
N ASN A 87 22.65 -11.78 -0.39
CA ASN A 87 24.06 -11.39 -0.32
C ASN A 87 24.74 -11.74 1.02
N SER A 88 23.99 -11.92 2.11
CA SER A 88 24.58 -12.35 3.40
C SER A 88 24.80 -13.85 3.50
N ASN A 89 24.26 -14.62 2.55
CA ASN A 89 24.34 -16.08 2.49
C ASN A 89 25.30 -16.58 1.39
N ALA A 90 26.04 -15.67 0.76
CA ALA A 90 27.10 -15.95 -0.22
C ALA A 90 28.46 -15.58 0.41
#